data_AF-K2FN09-F1
#
_entry.id   AF-K2FN09-F1
#
_cell.length_a   1.000
_cell.length_b   1.000
_cell.length_c   1.000
_cell.angle_alpha   90.00
_cell.angle_beta   90.00
_cell.angle_gamma   90.00
#
_symmetry.space_group_name_H-M   'P 1'
#
loop_
_entity.id
_entity.type
_entity.pdbx_description
1 polymer ?
#
loop_
_entity_poly.entity_id
_entity_poly.type
_entity_poly.pdbx_seq_one_letter_code
_entity_poly.pdbx_strand_id
1 'polypeptide(L)'
;MVRLPEIDRTVKCQTIETIVSNKLITLIARYERTGKIAGRDIFDIHHFLFNGYPYSEEIIFEQRKESLSNFFKQLIDFVDKKVTNTIIDQDLNHLLPNPEFQSIRKILKQETLMLLRSELKTSAT
;
A
#
# COMPACT_ATOMS: atom_id res chain seq x y z
N MET A 1 18.83 -12.46 6.22
CA MET A 1 18.94 -13.45 5.13
C MET A 1 17.82 -14.46 5.33
N VAL A 2 17.03 -14.75 4.30
CA VAL A 2 15.91 -15.71 4.38
C VAL A 2 16.26 -16.95 3.57
N ARG A 3 16.02 -18.13 4.14
CA ARG A 3 16.21 -19.41 3.45
C ARG A 3 14.95 -19.75 2.65
N LEU A 4 15.13 -20.06 1.37
CA LEU A 4 14.09 -20.54 0.46
C LEU A 4 14.31 -22.05 0.24
N PRO A 5 13.60 -22.93 0.99
CA PRO A 5 13.85 -24.37 0.94
C PRO A 5 13.52 -24.98 -0.43
N GLU A 6 12.61 -24.36 -1.20
CA GLU A 6 12.14 -24.86 -2.50
C GLU A 6 13.24 -24.83 -3.56
N ILE A 7 14.21 -23.93 -3.41
CA ILE A 7 15.33 -23.76 -4.35
C ILE A 7 16.70 -23.91 -3.69
N ASP A 8 16.73 -24.32 -2.41
CA ASP A 8 17.93 -24.45 -1.58
C ASP A 8 18.90 -23.25 -1.72
N ARG A 9 18.35 -22.04 -1.50
CA ARG A 9 19.12 -20.79 -1.53
C ARG A 9 18.80 -19.91 -0.36
N THR A 10 19.76 -19.07 -0.02
CA THR A 10 19.59 -17.98 0.93
C THR A 10 19.63 -16.66 0.19
N VAL A 11 18.62 -15.81 0.41
CA VAL A 11 18.50 -14.51 -0.25
C VAL A 11 18.52 -13.37 0.77
N LYS A 12 19.00 -12.21 0.33
CA LYS A 12 18.85 -10.96 1.07
C LYS A 12 17.47 -10.39 0.72
N CYS A 13 16.60 -10.30 1.71
CA CYS A 13 15.27 -9.69 1.59
C CYS A 13 15.23 -8.39 2.39
N GLN A 14 14.32 -7.50 2.00
CA GLN A 14 13.95 -6.36 2.84
C GLN A 14 13.21 -6.84 4.09
N THR A 15 13.26 -6.05 5.16
CA THR A 15 12.42 -6.28 6.34
C THR A 15 10.96 -5.97 6.00
N ILE A 16 10.02 -6.54 6.77
CA ILE A 16 8.59 -6.24 6.61
C ILE A 16 8.35 -4.73 6.71
N GLU A 17 8.95 -4.08 7.70
CA GLU A 17 8.87 -2.64 7.91
C GLU A 17 9.29 -1.83 6.67
N THR A 18 10.44 -2.17 6.07
CA THR A 18 10.90 -1.55 4.83
C THR A 18 9.92 -1.81 3.67
N ILE A 19 9.36 -3.02 3.57
CA ILE A 19 8.38 -3.36 2.53
C ILE A 19 7.13 -2.50 2.67
N VAL A 20 6.52 -2.43 3.86
CA VAL A 20 5.29 -1.65 4.09
C VAL A 20 5.52 -0.17 3.79
N SER A 21 6.63 0.40 4.28
CA SER A 21 7.00 1.79 4.03
C SER A 21 7.07 2.10 2.53
N ASN A 22 7.78 1.25 1.78
CA ASN A 22 7.90 1.41 0.33
C ASN A 22 6.57 1.20 -0.39
N LYS A 23 5.69 0.31 0.08
CA LYS A 23 4.37 0.09 -0.52
C LYS A 23 3.47 1.32 -0.38
N LEU A 24 3.47 1.96 0.79
CA LEU A 24 2.74 3.23 1.02
C LEU A 24 3.24 4.33 0.06
N ILE A 25 4.57 4.49 -0.05
CA ILE A 25 5.19 5.52 -0.89
C ILE A 25 4.94 5.27 -2.39
N THR A 26 5.04 4.00 -2.81
CA THR A 26 5.04 3.60 -4.22
C THR A 26 3.77 4.00 -4.94
N LEU A 27 2.62 4.02 -4.25
CA LEU A 27 1.34 4.36 -4.87
C LEU A 27 1.37 5.76 -5.51
N ILE A 28 1.87 6.75 -4.77
CA ILE A 28 2.00 8.14 -5.25
C ILE A 28 3.21 8.24 -6.20
N ALA A 29 4.38 7.72 -5.78
CA ALA A 29 5.62 7.86 -6.54
C ALA A 29 5.55 7.26 -7.95
N ARG A 30 4.84 6.13 -8.12
CA ARG A 30 4.61 5.51 -9.44
C ARG A 30 3.78 6.42 -10.34
N TYR A 31 2.74 7.03 -9.80
CA TYR A 31 1.90 7.95 -10.55
C TYR A 31 2.67 9.22 -10.93
N GLU A 32 3.43 9.81 -10.01
CA GLU A 32 4.28 10.98 -10.30
C GLU A 32 5.26 10.70 -11.45
N ARG A 33 5.84 9.50 -11.49
CA ARG A 33 6.82 9.12 -12.53
C ARG A 33 6.19 8.75 -13.87
N THR A 34 5.01 8.11 -13.87
CA THR A 34 4.46 7.43 -15.07
C THR A 34 3.08 7.91 -15.50
N GLY A 35 2.39 8.68 -14.66
CA GLY A 35 0.98 9.05 -14.83
C GLY A 35 0.00 7.88 -14.65
N LYS A 36 0.47 6.68 -14.26
CA LYS A 36 -0.35 5.47 -14.13
C LYS A 36 -0.45 5.01 -12.68
N ILE A 37 -1.61 4.47 -12.34
CA ILE A 37 -1.91 3.87 -11.03
C ILE A 37 -2.03 2.37 -11.23
N ALA A 38 -1.52 1.59 -10.27
CA ALA A 38 -1.79 0.16 -10.22
C ALA A 38 -2.76 -0.12 -9.09
N GLY A 39 -3.91 -0.72 -9.43
CA GLY A 39 -4.93 -1.10 -8.46
C GLY A 39 -4.42 -2.07 -7.40
N ARG A 40 -3.47 -2.96 -7.75
CA ARG A 40 -2.90 -3.93 -6.80
C ARG A 40 -2.15 -3.28 -5.63
N ASP A 41 -1.57 -2.09 -5.82
CA ASP A 41 -0.87 -1.40 -4.73
C ASP A 41 -1.86 -0.99 -3.62
N ILE A 42 -3.13 -0.74 -3.95
CA ILE A 42 -4.20 -0.46 -2.97
C ILE A 42 -4.51 -1.70 -2.13
N PHE A 43 -4.53 -2.87 -2.77
CA PHE A 43 -4.71 -4.14 -2.09
C PHE A 43 -3.54 -4.42 -1.13
N ASP A 44 -2.30 -4.19 -1.58
CA ASP A 44 -1.13 -4.33 -0.71
C ASP A 44 -1.22 -3.41 0.51
N ILE A 45 -1.53 -2.12 0.32
CA ILE A 45 -1.67 -1.16 1.43
C ILE A 45 -2.79 -1.59 2.39
N HIS A 46 -3.95 -2.00 1.86
CA HIS A 46 -5.04 -2.53 2.67
C HIS A 46 -4.58 -3.72 3.49
N HIS A 47 -3.99 -4.73 2.85
CA HIS A 47 -3.52 -5.94 3.50
C HIS A 47 -2.51 -5.62 4.60
N PHE A 48 -1.52 -4.75 4.33
CA PHE A 48 -0.49 -4.45 5.31
C PHE A 48 -1.04 -3.73 6.53
N LEU A 49 -1.88 -2.72 6.34
CA LEU A 49 -2.46 -1.95 7.44
C LEU A 49 -3.53 -2.76 8.20
N PHE A 50 -4.36 -3.52 7.50
CA PHE A 50 -5.39 -4.36 8.13
C PHE A 50 -4.79 -5.40 9.08
N ASN A 51 -3.61 -5.95 8.73
CA ASN A 51 -2.90 -6.92 9.57
C ASN A 51 -1.98 -6.25 10.61
N GLY A 52 -1.93 -4.91 10.68
CA GLY A 52 -1.12 -4.18 11.66
C GLY A 52 0.39 -4.35 11.46
N TYR A 53 0.85 -4.57 10.23
CA TYR A 53 2.29 -4.66 9.97
C TYR A 53 2.97 -3.28 10.16
N PRO A 54 4.17 -3.25 10.76
CA PRO A 54 4.86 -2.00 11.03
C PRO A 54 5.38 -1.35 9.75
N TYR A 55 5.58 -0.04 9.80
CA TYR A 55 6.29 0.75 8.80
C TYR A 55 7.22 1.74 9.50
N SER A 56 8.20 2.26 8.76
CA SER A 56 9.23 3.16 9.24
C SER A 56 8.90 4.60 8.82
N GLU A 57 8.71 5.47 9.80
CA GLU A 57 8.57 6.92 9.56
C GLU A 57 9.84 7.50 8.93
N GLU A 58 11.01 7.04 9.34
CA GLU A 58 12.31 7.49 8.80
C GLU A 58 12.39 7.23 7.29
N ILE A 59 12.04 6.03 6.83
CA ILE A 59 12.03 5.71 5.39
C ILE A 59 11.04 6.60 4.63
N ILE A 60 9.86 6.84 5.20
CA ILE A 60 8.85 7.72 4.57
C ILE A 60 9.39 9.15 4.46
N PHE A 61 9.96 9.68 5.54
CA PHE A 61 10.54 11.02 5.57
C PHE A 61 11.72 11.15 4.60
N GLU A 62 12.62 10.17 4.57
CA GLU A 62 13.77 10.16 3.67
C GLU A 62 13.37 10.22 2.20
N GLN A 63 12.32 9.49 1.82
CA GLN A 63 11.86 9.39 0.43
C GLN A 63 10.93 10.53 0.01
N ARG A 64 10.05 10.98 0.91
CA ARG A 64 9.05 12.02 0.59
C ARG A 64 9.47 13.43 0.99
N LYS A 65 10.45 13.57 1.89
CA LYS A 65 10.88 14.85 2.48
C LYS A 65 9.74 15.61 3.17
N GLU A 66 8.79 14.87 3.74
CA GLU A 66 7.59 15.38 4.38
C GLU A 66 7.33 14.64 5.69
N SER A 67 6.67 15.29 6.65
CA SER A 67 6.27 14.64 7.90
C SER A 67 5.25 13.54 7.65
N LEU A 68 5.22 12.54 8.53
CA LEU A 68 4.32 11.39 8.42
C LEU A 68 2.85 11.79 8.29
N SER A 69 2.40 12.76 9.09
CA SER A 69 1.03 13.30 9.03
C SER A 69 0.71 13.95 7.67
N ASN A 70 1.65 14.71 7.11
CA ASN A 70 1.45 15.33 5.79
C ASN A 70 1.43 14.29 4.68
N PHE A 71 2.32 13.29 4.76
CA PHE A 71 2.33 12.17 3.83
C PHE A 71 1.00 11.41 3.83
N PHE A 72 0.47 11.05 5.01
CA PHE A 72 -0.82 10.35 5.10
C PHE A 72 -1.98 11.20 4.58
N LYS A 73 -2.00 12.52 4.82
CA LYS A 73 -2.99 13.42 4.22
C LYS A 73 -2.93 13.38 2.69
N GLN A 74 -1.73 13.47 2.12
CA GLN A 74 -1.54 13.36 0.67
C GLN A 74 -1.98 12.00 0.12
N LEU A 75 -1.64 10.91 0.82
CA LEU A 75 -1.99 9.56 0.42
C LEU A 75 -3.50 9.32 0.45
N ILE A 76 -4.18 9.80 1.49
CA ILE A 76 -5.65 9.77 1.58
C ILE A 76 -6.27 10.54 0.41
N ASP A 77 -5.83 11.78 0.18
CA ASP A 77 -6.32 12.61 -0.92
C ASP A 77 -6.08 11.96 -2.29
N PHE A 78 -4.92 11.34 -2.47
CA PHE A 78 -4.56 10.63 -3.69
C PHE A 78 -5.49 9.44 -3.92
N VAL A 79 -5.67 8.58 -2.92
CA VAL A 79 -6.58 7.43 -3.01
C VAL A 79 -8.01 7.88 -3.29
N ASP A 80 -8.48 8.91 -2.60
CA ASP A 80 -9.85 9.39 -2.76
C ASP A 80 -10.11 9.95 -4.17
N LYS A 81 -9.22 10.82 -4.66
CA LYS A 81 -9.40 11.57 -5.91
C LYS A 81 -8.99 10.80 -7.16
N LYS A 82 -8.00 9.90 -7.07
CA LYS A 82 -7.36 9.30 -8.25
C LYS A 82 -7.64 7.81 -8.42
N VAL A 83 -7.93 7.07 -7.35
CA VAL A 83 -8.23 5.64 -7.43
C VAL A 83 -9.71 5.44 -7.74
N THR A 84 -10.01 4.75 -8.83
CA THR A 84 -11.37 4.40 -9.25
C THR A 84 -11.57 2.89 -9.17
N ASN A 85 -12.83 2.46 -9.08
CA ASN A 85 -13.16 1.03 -9.09
C ASN A 85 -12.68 0.35 -10.39
N THR A 86 -12.70 1.05 -11.53
CA THR A 86 -12.16 0.56 -12.79
C THR A 86 -10.69 0.16 -12.68
N ILE A 87 -9.86 0.98 -12.02
CA ILE A 87 -8.42 0.69 -11.83
C ILE A 87 -8.22 -0.53 -10.94
N ILE A 88 -9.02 -0.65 -9.88
CA ILE A 88 -9.01 -1.81 -8.96
C ILE A 88 -9.39 -3.08 -9.72
N ASP A 89 -10.46 -3.01 -10.51
CA ASP A 89 -11.02 -4.16 -11.23
C ASP A 89 -10.07 -4.71 -12.30
N GLN A 90 -9.41 -3.83 -13.05
CA GLN A 90 -8.49 -4.20 -14.14
C GLN A 90 -7.20 -4.87 -13.64
N ASP A 91 -6.75 -4.54 -12.43
CA ASP A 91 -5.50 -5.07 -11.88
C ASP A 91 -5.72 -6.31 -11.00
N LEU A 92 -6.82 -6.39 -10.24
CA LEU A 92 -7.04 -7.48 -9.26
C LEU A 92 -7.71 -8.72 -9.84
N ASN A 93 -8.46 -8.60 -10.94
CA ASN A 93 -9.14 -9.73 -11.58
C ASN A 93 -8.20 -10.89 -11.97
N HIS A 94 -6.93 -10.59 -12.26
CA HIS A 94 -5.91 -11.58 -12.63
C HIS A 94 -5.09 -12.07 -11.42
N LEU A 95 -5.23 -11.46 -10.25
CA LEU A 95 -4.43 -11.74 -9.05
C LEU A 95 -5.17 -12.62 -8.05
N LEU A 96 -6.50 -12.58 -8.02
CA LEU A 96 -7.31 -13.29 -7.03
C LEU A 96 -8.30 -14.24 -7.70
N PRO A 97 -8.65 -15.37 -7.04
CA PRO A 97 -9.79 -16.18 -7.46
C PRO A 97 -11.06 -15.32 -7.56
N ASN A 98 -11.91 -15.62 -8.56
CA ASN A 98 -13.10 -14.81 -8.82
C ASN A 98 -13.98 -14.55 -7.58
N PRO A 99 -14.27 -15.52 -6.68
CA PRO A 99 -15.07 -15.25 -5.48
C PRO A 99 -14.44 -14.20 -4.55
N GLU A 100 -13.14 -14.28 -4.31
CA GLU A 100 -12.39 -13.33 -3.49
C GLU A 100 -12.36 -11.95 -4.14
N PHE A 101 -12.07 -11.90 -5.44
CA PHE A 101 -12.08 -10.67 -6.23
C PHE A 101 -13.43 -9.93 -6.15
N GLN A 102 -14.55 -10.64 -6.33
CA GLN A 102 -15.88 -10.04 -6.30
C GLN A 102 -16.26 -9.48 -4.93
N SER A 103 -15.75 -10.08 -3.86
CA SER A 103 -15.96 -9.60 -2.49
C SER A 103 -15.14 -8.33 -2.23
N ILE A 104 -13.82 -8.41 -2.44
CA ILE A 104 -12.90 -7.35 -2.02
C ILE A 104 -13.05 -6.07 -2.84
N ARG A 105 -13.31 -6.17 -4.16
CA ARG A 105 -13.39 -4.99 -5.04
C ARG A 105 -14.44 -3.95 -4.62
N LYS A 106 -15.49 -4.37 -3.89
CA LYS A 106 -16.59 -3.50 -3.45
C LYS A 106 -16.21 -2.64 -2.25
N ILE A 107 -15.33 -3.14 -1.40
CA ILE A 107 -15.01 -2.55 -0.09
C ILE A 107 -13.59 -1.99 -0.04
N LEU A 108 -12.69 -2.49 -0.89
CA LEU A 108 -11.25 -2.24 -0.80
C LEU A 108 -10.91 -0.76 -0.66
N LYS A 109 -11.36 0.10 -1.59
CA LYS A 109 -11.06 1.54 -1.53
C LYS A 109 -11.53 2.18 -0.22
N GLN A 110 -12.75 1.87 0.22
CA GLN A 110 -13.35 2.49 1.41
C GLN A 110 -12.64 2.04 2.68
N GLU A 111 -12.31 0.75 2.78
CA GLU A 111 -11.56 0.23 3.92
C GLU A 111 -10.12 0.76 3.94
N THR A 112 -9.44 0.85 2.79
CA THR A 112 -8.11 1.47 2.71
C THR A 112 -8.15 2.92 3.20
N LEU A 113 -9.15 3.71 2.78
CA LEU A 113 -9.31 5.08 3.26
C LEU A 113 -9.57 5.15 4.77
N MET A 114 -10.35 4.21 5.33
CA MET A 114 -10.59 4.12 6.77
C MET A 114 -9.28 3.81 7.52
N LEU A 115 -8.51 2.83 7.07
CA LEU A 115 -7.23 2.44 7.66
C LEU A 115 -6.23 3.59 7.63
N LEU A 116 -6.06 4.25 6.48
CA LEU A 116 -5.16 5.41 6.35
C LEU A 116 -5.56 6.58 7.25
N ARG A 117 -6.87 6.82 7.42
CA ARG A 117 -7.37 7.85 8.37
C ARG A 117 -7.10 7.46 9.82
N SER A 118 -7.08 6.16 10.15
CA SER A 118 -6.69 5.68 11.47
C SER A 118 -5.22 5.96 11.72
N GLU A 119 -4.34 5.60 10.78
CA GLU A 119 -2.90 5.89 10.86
C GLU A 119 -2.61 7.39 11.01
N LEU A 120 -3.32 8.24 10.25
CA LEU A 120 -3.19 9.68 10.37
C LEU A 120 -3.52 10.18 11.79
N LYS A 121 -4.54 9.64 12.45
CA LYS A 121 -4.91 10.02 13.82
C LYS A 121 -3.85 9.59 14.83
N THR A 122 -3.33 8.37 14.69
CA THR A 122 -2.25 7.86 15.54
C THR A 122 -0.99 8.71 15.41
N SER A 123 -0.61 9.09 14.18
CA SER A 123 0.56 9.93 13.90
C SER A 123 0.44 11.39 14.38
N ALA A 124 -0.75 11.83 14.77
CA ALA A 124 -1.00 13.20 15.25
C ALA A 124 -1.01 13.32 16.78
N THR A 125 -0.83 12.19 17.50
CA THR A 125 -0.78 12.11 18.97
C THR A 125 0.67 11.93 19.42
#